data_AF-A0A1V3JKI7-F1
#
_entry.id   AF-A0A1V3JKI7-F1
#
_cell.length_a   1.000
_cell.length_b   1.000
_cell.length_c   1.000
_cell.angle_alpha   90.00
_cell.angle_beta   90.00
_cell.angle_gamma   90.00
#
_symmetry.space_group_name_H-M   'P 1'
#
loop_
_entity.id
_entity.type
_entity.pdbx_description
1 polymer ?
#
loop_
_entity_poly.entity_id
_entity_poly.type
_entity_poly.pdbx_seq_one_letter_code
_entity_poly.pdbx_strand_id
1 'polypeptide(L)'
;MDTKDFPLFPKFESLNVYIKPTIPWDKLRNAINSYVEGYVDTNDVLLLVDDTVFGSAQKGFLLTQNHFFAYTDSSKYKSGAISEIDRIEADVGFFKKKLYLGDDTGYWSVEFTQGSKRDIKLLAEYSLQLINVLKEEDESEVEAILEEVIDEDPATNNDSSSEESELYEQQRLMLRRRLDEALALEKETIAEEENLQKTTEIMKPSRYIGVRIDNGNYPEPLYLGEEEQDTDEISLNLTSLSSNQNRLFSFLQNNSDGIIAKLKDSGLALTASALQNDENISRVAGVIYNLLPTPVRFFVNFNTVEKFLLENRVWLINKLK
;
A
#
# COMPACT_ATOMS: atom_id res chain seq x y z
N MET A 1 10.99 10.04 -19.11
CA MET A 1 10.89 11.14 -18.11
C MET A 1 12.16 11.45 -17.28
N ASP A 2 12.81 12.59 -17.55
CA ASP A 2 13.78 13.25 -16.65
C ASP A 2 13.01 14.03 -15.57
N THR A 3 13.64 14.24 -14.42
CA THR A 3 13.07 15.02 -13.29
C THR A 3 12.77 16.48 -13.64
N LYS A 4 13.33 16.99 -14.74
CA LYS A 4 13.06 18.35 -15.26
C LYS A 4 11.65 18.48 -15.84
N ASP A 5 11.06 17.37 -16.24
CA ASP A 5 9.75 17.31 -16.89
C ASP A 5 8.63 17.14 -15.84
N PHE A 6 9.01 16.97 -14.57
CA PHE A 6 8.03 16.82 -13.50
C PHE A 6 7.32 18.16 -13.22
N PRO A 7 6.00 18.12 -12.99
CA PRO A 7 5.28 19.28 -12.49
C PRO A 7 5.85 19.75 -11.15
N LEU A 8 5.58 21.01 -10.80
CA LEU A 8 6.08 21.59 -9.55
C LEU A 8 5.58 20.78 -8.35
N PHE A 9 6.51 20.16 -7.62
CA PHE A 9 6.18 19.31 -6.48
C PHE A 9 5.49 20.11 -5.36
N PRO A 10 4.23 19.77 -4.99
CA PRO A 10 3.51 20.49 -3.96
C PRO A 10 4.00 20.12 -2.56
N LYS A 11 3.81 21.04 -1.62
CA LYS A 11 4.11 20.80 -0.21
C LYS A 11 2.92 20.13 0.48
N PHE A 12 3.13 18.90 0.94
CA PHE A 12 2.18 18.15 1.77
C PHE A 12 2.35 18.49 3.26
N GLU A 13 1.25 18.48 4.01
CA GLU A 13 1.23 18.84 5.43
C GLU A 13 1.45 17.64 6.36
N SER A 14 0.81 16.51 6.04
CA SER A 14 0.72 15.33 6.89
C SER A 14 1.00 14.02 6.15
N LEU A 15 0.83 14.02 4.84
CA LEU A 15 1.12 12.87 4.00
C LEU A 15 2.61 12.84 3.62
N ASN A 16 3.25 11.68 3.77
CA ASN A 16 4.62 11.47 3.35
C ASN A 16 4.62 11.09 1.87
N VAL A 17 5.05 12.02 1.02
CA VAL A 17 5.09 11.84 -0.44
C VAL A 17 6.52 11.95 -0.94
N TYR A 18 6.94 10.97 -1.73
CA TYR A 18 8.29 10.82 -2.24
C TYR A 18 8.31 10.83 -3.77
N ILE A 19 9.15 11.74 -4.23
CA ILE A 19 9.64 12.04 -5.57
C ILE A 19 10.72 11.17 -6.21
N LYS A 20 10.66 10.67 -7.46
CA LYS A 20 11.92 10.42 -8.20
C LYS A 20 12.74 11.73 -8.29
N PRO A 21 14.08 11.73 -8.08
CA PRO A 21 14.97 10.59 -7.82
C PRO A 21 15.20 10.35 -6.31
N THR A 22 14.45 11.05 -5.45
CA THR A 22 14.63 11.10 -3.99
C THR A 22 13.64 10.20 -3.26
N ILE A 23 13.45 8.97 -3.74
CA ILE A 23 12.62 7.95 -3.06
C ILE A 23 13.52 7.13 -2.13
N PRO A 24 13.27 7.10 -0.80
CA PRO A 24 14.07 6.29 0.11
C PRO A 24 13.94 4.79 -0.21
N TRP A 25 15.09 4.12 -0.36
CA TRP A 25 15.10 2.73 -0.83
C TRP A 25 14.33 1.76 0.09
N ASP A 26 14.48 1.90 1.41
CA ASP A 26 13.77 1.05 2.36
C ASP A 26 12.24 1.19 2.24
N LYS A 27 11.74 2.40 1.96
CA LYS A 27 10.31 2.65 1.77
C LYS A 27 9.81 2.04 0.48
N LEU A 28 10.57 2.22 -0.60
CA LEU A 28 10.23 1.65 -1.90
C LEU A 28 10.20 0.11 -1.84
N ARG A 29 11.20 -0.51 -1.24
CA ARG A 29 11.23 -1.97 -1.03
C ARG A 29 10.03 -2.45 -0.21
N ASN A 30 9.69 -1.74 0.87
CA ASN A 30 8.54 -2.09 1.70
C ASN A 30 7.21 -2.00 0.94
N ALA A 31 7.03 -0.95 0.12
CA ALA A 31 5.87 -0.79 -0.74
C ALA A 31 5.74 -1.95 -1.74
N ILE A 32 6.82 -2.24 -2.47
CA ILE A 32 6.88 -3.33 -3.45
C ILE A 32 6.51 -4.66 -2.79
N ASN A 33 7.14 -5.00 -1.67
CA ASN A 33 6.87 -6.26 -0.98
C ASN A 33 5.46 -6.36 -0.37
N SER A 34 4.75 -5.24 -0.19
CA SER A 34 3.47 -5.24 0.52
C SER A 34 2.26 -5.22 -0.42
N TYR A 35 2.31 -4.48 -1.53
CA TYR A 35 1.13 -4.25 -2.36
C TYR A 35 1.40 -4.11 -3.86
N VAL A 36 2.59 -4.49 -4.33
CA VAL A 36 2.88 -4.60 -5.77
C VAL A 36 2.82 -6.09 -6.16
N GLU A 37 2.07 -6.41 -7.19
CA GLU A 37 2.12 -7.72 -7.83
C GLU A 37 3.09 -7.69 -9.00
N GLY A 38 3.84 -8.79 -9.16
CA GLY A 38 4.80 -8.92 -10.24
C GLY A 38 6.08 -8.13 -9.99
N TYR A 39 6.81 -7.89 -11.08
CA TYR A 39 8.06 -7.16 -11.07
C TYR A 39 7.81 -5.69 -11.41
N VAL A 40 8.39 -4.80 -10.62
CA VAL A 40 8.47 -3.37 -10.93
C VAL A 40 9.92 -2.97 -10.94
N ASP A 41 10.39 -2.36 -12.03
CA ASP A 41 11.69 -1.70 -12.02
C ASP A 41 11.60 -0.46 -11.12
N THR A 42 12.46 -0.43 -10.11
CA THR A 42 12.56 0.66 -9.15
C THR A 42 12.90 2.00 -9.79
N ASN A 43 13.55 2.00 -10.95
CA ASN A 43 13.86 3.22 -11.71
C ASN A 43 12.62 3.82 -12.38
N ASP A 44 11.58 3.02 -12.60
CA ASP A 44 10.32 3.47 -13.21
C ASP A 44 9.36 4.05 -12.19
N VAL A 45 9.68 3.97 -10.90
CA VAL A 45 8.84 4.53 -9.84
C VAL A 45 9.03 6.04 -9.78
N LEU A 46 7.93 6.76 -10.01
CA LEU A 46 7.90 8.23 -10.11
C LEU A 46 7.42 8.86 -8.80
N LEU A 47 6.45 8.20 -8.15
CA LEU A 47 5.77 8.69 -6.95
C LEU A 47 5.53 7.54 -5.97
N LEU A 48 5.87 7.77 -4.70
CA LEU A 48 5.51 6.90 -3.59
C LEU A 48 4.83 7.72 -2.50
N VAL A 49 3.65 7.29 -2.09
CA VAL A 49 2.88 7.86 -0.99
C VAL A 49 2.84 6.85 0.15
N ASP A 50 3.28 7.28 1.32
CA ASP A 50 3.28 6.48 2.53
C ASP A 50 2.14 6.91 3.46
N ASP A 51 1.15 6.04 3.60
CA ASP A 51 -0.03 6.22 4.46
C ASP A 51 0.07 5.40 5.76
N THR A 52 1.28 5.01 6.17
CA THR A 52 1.48 4.32 7.44
C THR A 52 1.71 5.31 8.58
N VAL A 53 1.19 4.98 9.77
CA VAL A 53 1.36 5.80 10.98
C VAL A 53 2.83 5.98 11.36
N PHE A 54 3.66 4.96 11.14
CA PHE A 54 5.09 4.95 11.49
C PHE A 54 6.03 5.17 10.30
N GLY A 55 5.48 5.50 9.13
CA GLY A 55 6.27 5.78 7.93
C GLY A 55 7.04 4.57 7.36
N SER A 56 6.51 3.35 7.47
CA SER A 56 7.09 2.14 6.88
C SER A 56 6.80 1.97 5.39
N ALA A 57 5.86 2.74 4.82
CA ALA A 57 5.39 2.66 3.43
C ALA A 57 4.77 1.32 3.00
N GLN A 58 4.45 0.43 3.94
CA GLN A 58 3.74 -0.82 3.66
C GLN A 58 2.24 -0.63 3.33
N LYS A 59 1.72 0.57 3.56
CA LYS A 59 0.39 1.02 3.13
C LYS A 59 0.54 2.35 2.39
N GLY A 60 -0.16 2.48 1.27
CA GLY A 60 -0.16 3.72 0.51
C GLY A 60 -0.43 3.49 -0.97
N PHE A 61 0.21 4.33 -1.79
CA PHE A 61 0.00 4.44 -3.23
C PHE A 61 1.36 4.61 -3.93
N LEU A 62 1.55 3.93 -5.05
CA LEU A 62 2.77 3.94 -5.85
C LEU A 62 2.41 4.16 -7.31
N LEU A 63 3.14 5.05 -7.99
CA LEU A 63 3.00 5.34 -9.41
C LEU A 63 4.31 5.01 -10.13
N THR A 64 4.23 4.22 -11.20
CA THR A 64 5.31 4.00 -12.14
C THR A 64 5.04 4.76 -13.44
N GLN A 65 5.90 4.59 -14.45
CA GLN A 65 5.65 5.14 -15.79
C GLN A 65 4.37 4.56 -16.43
N ASN A 66 4.05 3.29 -16.16
CA ASN A 66 2.99 2.57 -16.88
C ASN A 66 1.86 2.02 -16.00
N HIS A 67 2.04 1.92 -14.68
CA HIS A 67 1.06 1.38 -13.73
C HIS A 67 0.95 2.20 -12.45
N PHE A 68 -0.18 2.05 -11.77
CA PHE A 68 -0.29 2.40 -10.35
C PHE A 68 -0.51 1.15 -9.50
N PHE A 69 -0.13 1.24 -8.23
CA PHE A 69 -0.38 0.22 -7.21
C PHE A 69 -0.85 0.88 -5.93
N ALA A 70 -1.83 0.27 -5.28
CA ALA A 70 -2.40 0.78 -4.04
C ALA A 70 -2.67 -0.34 -3.06
N TYR A 71 -2.25 -0.12 -1.82
CA TYR A 71 -2.64 -0.98 -0.71
C TYR A 71 -4.16 -0.89 -0.47
N THR A 72 -4.75 -2.01 -0.07
CA THR A 72 -6.09 -2.03 0.51
C THR A 72 -6.16 -3.07 1.62
N ASP A 73 -7.08 -2.89 2.56
CA ASP A 73 -7.24 -3.80 3.70
C ASP A 73 -7.84 -5.17 3.33
N SER A 74 -8.34 -5.35 2.10
CA SER A 74 -8.64 -6.68 1.56
C SER A 74 -7.34 -7.37 1.10
N SER A 75 -7.28 -8.70 1.12
CA SER A 75 -6.10 -9.49 0.69
C SER A 75 -5.71 -9.37 -0.80
N LYS A 76 -6.23 -8.36 -1.50
CA LYS A 76 -5.96 -8.04 -2.90
C LYS A 76 -5.57 -6.58 -2.94
N TYR A 77 -4.36 -6.20 -3.34
CA TYR A 77 -4.02 -4.81 -3.68
C TYR A 77 -4.89 -4.34 -4.87
N LYS A 78 -4.83 -3.05 -5.19
CA LYS A 78 -5.41 -2.50 -6.43
C LYS A 78 -4.29 -2.04 -7.35
N SER A 79 -4.39 -2.38 -8.61
CA SER A 79 -3.50 -1.90 -9.67
C SER A 79 -4.30 -1.68 -10.95
N GLY A 80 -3.70 -0.92 -11.86
CA GLY A 80 -4.24 -0.63 -13.18
C GLY A 80 -3.22 0.14 -14.02
N ALA A 81 -3.43 0.15 -15.34
CA ALA A 81 -2.53 0.82 -16.26
C ALA A 81 -2.76 2.34 -16.24
N ILE A 82 -1.68 3.11 -16.38
CA ILE A 82 -1.75 4.58 -16.46
C ILE A 82 -2.56 5.04 -17.67
N SER A 83 -2.53 4.28 -18.77
CA SER A 83 -3.33 4.55 -19.96
C SER A 83 -4.84 4.58 -19.69
N GLU A 84 -5.32 3.86 -18.67
CA GLU A 84 -6.75 3.76 -18.32
C GLU A 84 -7.23 4.89 -17.39
N ILE A 85 -6.33 5.82 -17.01
CA ILE A 85 -6.64 6.91 -16.09
C ILE A 85 -6.71 8.22 -16.86
N ASP A 86 -7.91 8.74 -17.06
CA ASP A 86 -8.14 10.06 -17.65
C ASP A 86 -8.46 11.12 -16.59
N ARG A 87 -8.92 10.67 -15.42
CA ARG A 87 -9.36 11.51 -14.31
C ARG A 87 -8.85 10.97 -12.99
N ILE A 88 -8.43 11.88 -12.12
CA ILE A 88 -8.21 11.62 -10.70
C ILE A 88 -9.01 12.62 -9.88
N GLU A 89 -9.89 12.11 -9.02
CA GLU A 89 -10.77 12.94 -8.19
C GLU A 89 -10.60 12.62 -6.70
N ALA A 90 -10.62 13.67 -5.88
CA ALA A 90 -10.56 13.53 -4.42
C ALA A 90 -11.96 13.61 -3.79
N ASP A 91 -12.39 12.54 -3.11
CA ASP A 91 -13.57 12.54 -2.25
C ASP A 91 -13.14 12.67 -0.79
N VAL A 92 -13.28 13.89 -0.27
CA VAL A 92 -12.86 14.26 1.07
C VAL A 92 -14.05 14.71 1.93
N GLY A 93 -14.39 13.88 2.91
CA GLY A 93 -15.44 14.10 3.91
C GLY A 93 -14.86 14.16 5.31
N PHE A 94 -15.72 14.25 6.33
CA PHE A 94 -15.24 14.27 7.73
C PHE A 94 -14.40 13.03 8.09
N PHE A 95 -14.79 11.84 7.60
CA PHE A 95 -14.04 10.59 7.76
C PHE A 95 -13.50 10.03 6.44
N LYS A 96 -13.94 10.58 5.30
CA LYS A 96 -13.56 10.08 3.97
C LYS A 96 -12.34 10.83 3.46
N LYS A 97 -11.38 10.08 2.94
CA LYS A 97 -10.15 10.58 2.32
C LYS A 97 -9.80 9.61 1.19
N LYS A 98 -10.48 9.74 0.05
CA LYS A 98 -10.32 8.81 -1.07
C LYS A 98 -9.86 9.52 -2.33
N LEU A 99 -9.07 8.81 -3.12
CA LEU A 99 -8.80 9.11 -4.51
C LEU A 99 -9.58 8.14 -5.38
N TYR A 100 -10.25 8.66 -6.40
CA TYR A 100 -10.81 7.90 -7.49
C TYR A 100 -9.92 8.11 -8.72
N LEU A 101 -9.51 7.02 -9.38
CA LEU A 101 -8.69 7.06 -10.58
C LEU A 101 -9.44 6.30 -11.68
N GLY A 102 -9.47 6.80 -12.91
CA GLY A 102 -10.11 6.11 -14.04
C GLY A 102 -10.73 7.08 -15.03
N ASP A 103 -11.87 6.69 -15.60
CA ASP A 103 -12.58 7.42 -16.65
C ASP A 103 -14.11 7.35 -16.45
N ASP A 104 -14.88 7.65 -17.50
CA ASP A 104 -16.35 7.55 -17.45
C ASP A 104 -16.87 6.10 -17.42
N THR A 105 -16.04 5.11 -17.77
CA THR A 105 -16.41 3.70 -17.84
C THR A 105 -16.18 2.96 -16.51
N GLY A 106 -15.25 3.43 -15.70
CA GLY A 106 -14.96 2.84 -14.40
C GLY A 106 -13.93 3.61 -13.59
N TYR A 107 -13.88 3.31 -12.29
CA TYR A 107 -12.89 3.90 -11.40
C TYR A 107 -12.34 2.90 -10.37
N TRP A 108 -11.05 3.01 -10.10
CA TRP A 108 -10.44 2.52 -8.87
C TRP A 108 -10.65 3.51 -7.75
N SER A 109 -10.62 3.01 -6.51
CA SER A 109 -10.69 3.84 -5.31
C SER A 109 -9.56 3.50 -4.35
N VAL A 110 -8.82 4.51 -3.91
CA VAL A 110 -7.73 4.37 -2.95
C VAL A 110 -8.09 5.18 -1.72
N GLU A 111 -8.03 4.56 -0.55
CA GLU A 111 -8.39 5.21 0.72
C GLU A 111 -7.15 5.49 1.56
N PHE A 112 -7.11 6.70 2.13
CA PHE A 112 -6.01 7.18 2.94
C PHE A 112 -6.49 7.45 4.36
N THR A 113 -5.65 7.14 5.34
CA THR A 113 -5.95 7.27 6.76
C THR A 113 -5.22 8.46 7.38
N GLN A 114 -3.98 8.72 6.94
CA GLN A 114 -3.09 9.72 7.54
C GLN A 114 -3.27 11.10 6.89
N GLY A 115 -3.34 11.18 5.56
CA GLY A 115 -3.35 12.46 4.83
C GLY A 115 -4.47 13.43 5.20
N SER A 116 -4.20 14.73 5.20
CA SER A 116 -5.22 15.77 5.42
C SER A 116 -6.15 15.88 4.19
N LYS A 117 -7.33 16.51 4.35
CA LYS A 117 -8.22 16.77 3.19
C LYS A 117 -7.52 17.56 2.08
N ARG A 118 -6.62 18.48 2.47
CA ARG A 118 -5.83 19.28 1.54
C ARG A 118 -4.80 18.39 0.84
N ASP A 119 -4.10 17.54 1.58
CA ASP A 119 -3.11 16.63 1.02
C ASP A 119 -3.72 15.69 -0.02
N ILE A 120 -4.92 15.13 0.24
CA ILE A 120 -5.58 14.24 -0.73
C ILE A 120 -5.97 14.99 -2.01
N LYS A 121 -6.43 16.25 -1.92
CA LYS A 121 -6.70 17.07 -3.10
C LYS A 121 -5.43 17.38 -3.90
N LEU A 122 -4.36 17.78 -3.20
CA LEU A 122 -3.06 18.03 -3.82
C LEU A 122 -2.51 16.77 -4.49
N LEU A 123 -2.67 15.61 -3.85
CA LEU A 123 -2.24 14.33 -4.42
C LEU A 123 -3.02 13.99 -5.68
N ALA A 124 -4.34 14.23 -5.71
CA ALA A 124 -5.15 14.04 -6.92
C ALA A 124 -4.64 14.90 -8.09
N GLU A 125 -4.50 16.20 -7.84
CA GLU A 125 -4.04 17.17 -8.84
C GLU A 125 -2.64 16.82 -9.35
N TYR A 126 -1.71 16.54 -8.44
CA TYR A 126 -0.33 16.25 -8.80
C TYR A 126 -0.15 14.91 -9.52
N SER A 127 -0.87 13.87 -9.08
CA SER A 127 -0.82 12.56 -9.76
C SER A 127 -1.38 12.67 -11.18
N LEU A 128 -2.46 13.43 -11.37
CA LEU A 128 -3.03 13.64 -12.71
C LEU A 128 -2.07 14.42 -13.62
N GLN A 129 -1.40 15.45 -13.08
CA GLN A 129 -0.38 16.17 -13.84
C GLN A 129 0.76 15.24 -14.28
N LEU A 130 1.28 14.40 -13.38
CA LEU A 130 2.30 13.41 -13.73
C LEU A 130 1.83 12.48 -14.84
N ILE A 131 0.62 11.93 -14.73
CA ILE A 131 0.05 11.04 -15.74
C ILE A 131 -0.08 11.71 -17.10
N ASN A 132 -0.50 12.98 -17.13
CA ASN A 132 -0.63 13.71 -18.39
C ASN A 132 0.72 13.93 -19.06
N VAL A 133 1.79 14.23 -18.31
CA VAL A 133 3.12 14.34 -18.91
C VAL A 133 3.59 13.01 -19.50
N LEU A 134 3.31 11.88 -18.82
CA LEU A 134 3.63 10.56 -19.35
C LEU A 134 2.89 10.26 -20.65
N LYS A 135 1.60 10.59 -20.71
CA LYS A 135 0.79 10.44 -21.94
C LYS A 135 1.29 11.31 -23.08
N GLU A 136 1.73 12.53 -22.80
CA GLU A 136 2.32 13.43 -23.81
C GLU A 136 3.68 12.94 -24.31
N GLU A 137 4.53 12.38 -23.43
CA GLU A 137 5.80 11.73 -23.81
C GLU A 137 5.52 10.55 -24.77
N ASP A 138 4.61 9.64 -24.40
CA ASP A 138 4.25 8.48 -25.23
C ASP A 138 3.72 8.90 -26.61
N GLU A 139 2.83 9.90 -26.68
CA GLU A 139 2.31 10.41 -27.96
C GLU A 139 3.40 11.04 -28.82
N SER A 140 4.36 11.76 -28.21
CA SER A 140 5.46 12.39 -28.94
C SER A 140 6.45 11.39 -29.51
N GLU A 141 6.74 10.30 -28.79
CA GLU A 141 7.60 9.22 -29.26
C GLU A 141 6.96 8.47 -30.44
N VAL A 142 5.66 8.21 -30.35
CA VAL A 142 4.90 7.62 -31.47
C VAL A 142 4.95 8.51 -32.71
N GLU A 143 4.75 9.81 -32.57
CA GLU A 143 4.78 10.73 -33.70
C GLU A 143 6.18 10.83 -34.33
N ALA A 144 7.24 10.83 -33.54
CA ALA A 144 8.62 10.83 -34.04
C ALA A 144 8.94 9.56 -34.86
N ILE A 145 8.49 8.39 -34.40
CA ILE A 145 8.65 7.12 -35.14
C ILE A 145 7.87 7.18 -36.46
N LEU A 146 6.66 7.74 -36.46
CA LEU A 146 5.86 7.88 -37.67
C LEU A 146 6.55 8.80 -38.69
N GLU A 147 7.12 9.92 -38.26
CA GLU A 147 7.88 10.82 -39.14
C GLU A 147 9.12 10.12 -39.74
N GLU A 148 9.89 9.36 -38.95
CA GLU A 148 11.06 8.62 -39.45
C GLU A 148 10.68 7.55 -40.48
N VAL A 149 9.59 6.82 -40.27
CA VAL A 149 9.11 5.77 -41.20
C VAL A 149 8.63 6.36 -42.53
N ILE A 150 8.11 7.59 -42.54
CA ILE A 150 7.60 8.23 -43.76
C ILE A 150 8.74 8.91 -44.55
N ASP A 151 9.81 9.36 -43.87
CA ASP A 151 11.00 9.92 -44.52
C ASP A 151 11.92 8.85 -45.17
N GLU A 152 11.71 7.56 -44.93
CA GLU A 152 12.36 6.47 -45.67
C GLU A 152 11.74 6.28 -47.09
N ASP A 153 12.07 7.23 -47.98
CA ASP A 153 11.93 7.27 -49.45
C ASP A 153 10.62 7.88 -50.03
N PRO A 154 10.75 9.02 -50.75
CA PRO A 154 10.66 8.88 -52.20
C PRO A 154 11.70 9.72 -52.95
N ALA A 155 12.39 9.08 -53.88
CA ALA A 155 12.92 9.78 -55.04
C ALA A 155 11.83 10.69 -55.66
N THR A 156 12.17 11.99 -55.70
CA THR A 156 11.70 13.07 -56.59
C THR A 156 10.59 14.03 -56.13
N ASN A 157 11.08 15.28 -55.94
CA ASN A 157 10.59 16.55 -56.51
C ASN A 157 9.42 17.31 -55.87
N ASN A 158 9.78 18.52 -55.43
CA ASN A 158 8.99 19.75 -55.41
C ASN A 158 7.83 19.80 -56.44
N ASP A 159 6.59 19.65 -55.99
CA ASP A 159 5.51 20.59 -56.34
C ASP A 159 4.37 20.51 -55.31
N SER A 160 4.14 21.61 -54.59
CA SER A 160 3.10 21.71 -53.57
C SER A 160 1.70 21.62 -54.20
N SER A 161 1.11 20.43 -54.21
CA SER A 161 -0.30 20.22 -54.53
C SER A 161 -1.06 19.71 -53.30
N SER A 162 -2.31 20.13 -53.13
CA SER A 162 -3.18 19.74 -52.01
C SER A 162 -3.44 18.24 -51.92
N GLU A 163 -3.19 17.49 -52.99
CA GLU A 163 -3.39 16.03 -53.06
C GLU A 163 -2.26 15.25 -52.38
N GLU A 164 -1.01 15.74 -52.37
CA GLU A 164 0.10 15.11 -51.66
C GLU A 164 -0.07 15.19 -50.13
N SER A 165 -0.66 16.29 -49.64
CA SER A 165 -0.97 16.45 -48.22
C SER A 165 -2.06 15.47 -47.76
N GLU A 166 -3.07 15.19 -48.59
CA GLU A 166 -4.10 14.21 -48.26
C GLU A 166 -3.56 12.78 -48.27
N LEU A 167 -2.67 12.45 -49.21
CA LEU A 167 -2.03 11.14 -49.29
C LEU A 167 -1.11 10.88 -48.09
N TYR A 168 -0.33 11.89 -47.70
CA TYR A 168 0.53 11.86 -46.51
C TYR A 168 -0.30 11.63 -45.24
N GLU A 169 -1.40 12.35 -45.07
CA GLU A 169 -2.31 12.18 -43.92
C GLU A 169 -3.00 10.80 -43.92
N GLN A 170 -3.37 10.27 -45.09
CA GLN A 170 -3.91 8.91 -45.18
C GLN A 170 -2.87 7.84 -44.79
N GLN A 171 -1.60 8.04 -45.17
CA GLN A 171 -0.52 7.11 -44.87
C GLN A 171 -0.16 7.13 -43.38
N ARG A 172 -0.09 8.33 -42.76
CA ARG A 172 0.02 8.51 -41.31
C ARG A 172 -1.10 7.80 -40.57
N LEU A 173 -2.35 7.99 -40.99
CA LEU A 173 -3.51 7.40 -40.34
C LEU A 173 -3.48 5.85 -40.40
N MET A 174 -3.06 5.28 -41.53
CA MET A 174 -2.89 3.83 -41.65
C MET A 174 -1.77 3.29 -40.76
N LEU A 175 -0.63 3.99 -40.69
CA LEU A 175 0.50 3.58 -39.84
C LEU A 175 0.13 3.65 -38.35
N ARG A 176 -0.51 4.74 -37.92
CA ARG A 176 -0.98 4.90 -36.55
C ARG A 176 -1.92 3.77 -36.15
N ARG A 177 -2.89 3.43 -37.01
CA ARG A 177 -3.78 2.29 -36.77
C ARG A 177 -3.03 0.96 -36.62
N ARG A 178 -2.00 0.70 -37.45
CA ARG A 178 -1.19 -0.51 -37.32
C ARG A 178 -0.40 -0.54 -36.01
N LEU A 179 0.08 0.61 -35.56
CA LEU A 179 0.81 0.72 -34.30
C LEU A 179 -0.14 0.48 -33.10
N ASP A 180 -1.32 1.09 -33.11
CA ASP A 180 -2.35 0.85 -32.10
C ASP A 180 -2.77 -0.64 -32.04
N GLU A 181 -2.92 -1.28 -33.21
CA GLU A 181 -3.20 -2.72 -33.32
C GLU A 181 -2.04 -3.57 -32.76
N ALA A 182 -0.78 -3.18 -32.97
CA ALA A 182 0.39 -3.87 -32.43
C ALA A 182 0.52 -3.72 -30.90
N LEU A 183 0.32 -2.50 -30.38
CA LEU A 183 0.33 -2.21 -28.94
C LEU A 183 -0.80 -2.94 -28.21
N ALA A 184 -1.98 -3.05 -28.83
CA ALA A 184 -3.08 -3.82 -28.29
C ALA A 184 -2.75 -5.33 -28.22
N LEU A 185 -2.11 -5.87 -29.25
CA LEU A 185 -1.64 -7.27 -29.26
C LEU A 185 -0.60 -7.53 -28.15
N GLU A 186 0.34 -6.60 -27.96
CA GLU A 186 1.39 -6.72 -26.94
C GLU A 186 0.78 -6.73 -25.52
N LYS A 187 -0.17 -5.82 -25.25
CA LYS A 187 -0.91 -5.80 -23.97
C LYS A 187 -1.65 -7.12 -23.69
N GLU A 188 -2.24 -7.72 -24.72
CA GLU A 188 -2.92 -9.02 -24.61
C GLU A 188 -1.92 -10.15 -24.30
N THR A 189 -0.75 -10.15 -24.95
CA THR A 189 0.30 -11.15 -24.66
C THR A 189 0.88 -11.05 -23.25
N ILE A 190 1.11 -9.84 -22.74
CA ILE A 190 1.60 -9.63 -21.36
C ILE A 190 0.56 -10.13 -20.34
N ALA A 191 -0.72 -9.85 -20.57
CA ALA A 191 -1.80 -10.34 -19.72
C ALA A 191 -1.92 -11.87 -19.73
N GLU A 192 -1.66 -12.52 -20.87
CA GLU A 192 -1.62 -13.99 -20.98
C GLU A 192 -0.41 -14.60 -20.25
N GLU A 193 0.77 -13.99 -20.33
CA GLU A 193 1.98 -14.45 -19.64
C GLU A 193 1.85 -14.36 -18.11
N GLU A 194 1.25 -13.27 -17.59
CA GLU A 194 0.95 -13.12 -16.16
C GLU A 194 -0.03 -14.20 -15.66
N ASN A 195 -0.97 -14.62 -16.50
CA ASN A 195 -1.95 -15.68 -16.18
C ASN A 195 -1.31 -17.08 -16.21
N LEU A 196 -0.30 -17.30 -17.07
CA LEU A 196 0.45 -18.55 -17.14
C LEU A 196 1.38 -18.76 -15.92
N GLN A 197 1.98 -17.69 -15.40
CA GLN A 197 2.78 -17.73 -14.17
C GLN A 197 1.93 -18.04 -12.93
N LYS A 198 0.69 -17.52 -12.85
CA LYS A 198 -0.30 -17.86 -11.81
C LYS A 198 -0.63 -19.35 -11.72
N THR A 199 -0.47 -20.09 -12.84
CA THR A 199 -0.82 -21.52 -12.90
C THR A 199 0.34 -22.43 -12.49
N THR A 200 1.59 -21.93 -12.47
CA THR A 200 2.79 -22.74 -12.19
C THR A 200 3.32 -22.66 -10.76
N GLU A 201 2.88 -21.71 -9.93
CA GLU A 201 3.32 -21.59 -8.52
C GLU A 201 2.47 -22.37 -7.49
N ILE A 202 1.38 -23.01 -7.90
CA ILE A 202 0.54 -23.81 -6.99
C ILE A 202 1.07 -25.25 -6.88
N MET A 203 2.30 -25.46 -6.40
CA MET A 203 2.71 -26.75 -5.79
C MET A 203 4.11 -26.73 -5.16
N LYS A 204 4.30 -26.04 -4.03
CA LYS A 204 5.27 -26.47 -3.01
C LYS A 204 4.75 -26.15 -1.60
N PRO A 205 4.27 -27.14 -0.82
CA PRO A 205 4.07 -26.93 0.60
C PRO A 205 5.44 -26.76 1.27
N SER A 206 5.70 -25.60 1.86
CA SER A 206 6.86 -25.39 2.72
C SER A 206 6.69 -26.22 4.00
N ARG A 207 7.37 -27.37 4.03
CA ARG A 207 7.66 -28.08 5.29
C ARG A 207 8.66 -27.25 6.08
N TYR A 208 8.22 -26.61 7.16
CA TYR A 208 9.13 -26.18 8.21
C TYR A 208 9.40 -27.36 9.15
N ILE A 209 10.65 -27.81 9.18
CA ILE A 209 11.22 -28.65 10.24
C ILE A 209 12.13 -27.71 11.04
N GLY A 210 11.72 -27.37 12.26
CA GLY A 210 12.55 -26.65 13.22
C GLY A 210 12.71 -27.48 14.48
N VAL A 211 13.94 -27.88 14.79
CA VAL A 211 14.31 -28.58 16.03
C VAL A 211 14.66 -27.52 17.07
N ARG A 212 14.03 -27.57 18.25
CA ARG A 212 14.50 -26.81 19.41
C ARG A 212 15.77 -27.46 19.94
N ILE A 213 16.83 -26.67 20.10
CA ILE A 213 18.01 -27.04 20.87
C ILE A 213 17.90 -26.26 22.18
N ASP A 214 17.68 -26.97 23.28
CA ASP A 214 18.02 -26.46 24.61
C ASP A 214 18.92 -27.48 25.31
N ASN A 215 19.96 -26.95 25.95
CA ASN A 215 20.95 -27.70 26.70
C ASN A 215 20.32 -28.30 27.96
N GLY A 216 20.12 -29.62 27.99
CA GLY A 216 19.86 -30.38 29.22
C GLY A 216 18.95 -31.59 29.01
N ASN A 217 19.53 -32.79 29.11
CA ASN A 217 18.94 -34.12 28.90
C ASN A 217 17.52 -34.35 29.44
N TYR A 218 16.62 -34.77 28.55
CA TYR A 218 15.65 -35.90 28.58
C TYR A 218 14.32 -35.50 27.91
N PRO A 219 13.74 -36.32 27.01
CA PRO A 219 12.45 -36.02 26.40
C PRO A 219 11.32 -36.41 27.38
N GLU A 220 10.51 -35.45 27.82
CA GLU A 220 9.25 -35.75 28.51
C GLU A 220 8.15 -36.11 27.49
N PRO A 221 7.25 -37.06 27.83
CA PRO A 221 6.24 -37.57 26.92
C PRO A 221 5.07 -36.61 26.70
N LEU A 222 4.40 -36.82 25.57
CA LEU A 222 3.17 -36.17 25.13
C LEU A 222 2.10 -36.21 26.24
N TYR A 223 1.72 -35.05 26.79
CA TYR A 223 0.58 -34.95 27.70
C TYR A 223 -0.63 -34.33 26.97
N LEU A 224 -1.69 -35.13 26.81
CA LEU A 224 -3.07 -34.66 26.71
C LEU A 224 -3.55 -34.42 28.14
N GLY A 225 -3.99 -33.19 28.45
CA GLY A 225 -4.65 -32.86 29.71
C GLY A 225 -5.88 -32.00 29.44
N GLU A 226 -7.03 -32.46 29.94
CA GLU A 226 -8.31 -31.76 29.96
C GLU A 226 -8.33 -30.63 31.01
N GLU A 227 -9.30 -29.72 30.85
CA GLU A 227 -9.52 -28.48 31.60
C GLU A 227 -9.48 -28.63 33.13
N GLU A 228 -8.81 -27.68 33.79
CA GLU A 228 -9.27 -27.17 35.09
C GLU A 228 -9.58 -25.67 34.94
N GLN A 229 -10.87 -25.36 35.06
CA GLN A 229 -11.35 -24.01 35.35
C GLN A 229 -10.91 -23.65 36.77
N ASP A 230 -10.07 -22.63 36.91
CA ASP A 230 -9.99 -21.89 38.17
C ASP A 230 -10.04 -20.39 37.89
N THR A 231 -11.19 -19.83 38.23
CA THR A 231 -11.52 -18.42 38.19
C THR A 231 -10.95 -17.74 39.43
N ASP A 232 -9.68 -17.33 39.38
CA ASP A 232 -9.18 -16.31 40.29
C ASP A 232 -9.21 -14.95 39.59
N GLU A 233 -10.32 -14.23 39.78
CA GLU A 233 -10.41 -12.80 39.49
C GLU A 233 -9.38 -12.05 40.33
N ILE A 234 -8.25 -11.70 39.70
CA ILE A 234 -7.31 -10.72 40.25
C ILE A 234 -8.02 -9.36 40.20
N SER A 235 -8.58 -8.97 41.34
CA SER A 235 -9.14 -7.64 41.56
C SER A 235 -8.04 -6.59 41.44
N LEU A 236 -8.14 -5.76 40.38
CA LEU A 236 -7.34 -4.55 40.25
C LEU A 236 -7.76 -3.56 41.34
N ASN A 237 -6.80 -2.79 41.86
CA ASN A 237 -7.06 -1.79 42.89
C ASN A 237 -7.82 -0.60 42.25
N LEU A 238 -9.15 -0.74 42.15
CA LEU A 238 -10.11 0.11 41.42
C LEU A 238 -10.35 1.50 42.06
N THR A 239 -9.67 1.84 43.15
CA THR A 239 -9.98 3.02 43.96
C THR A 239 -9.45 4.36 43.43
N SER A 240 -8.72 4.38 42.30
CA SER A 240 -8.17 5.64 41.75
C SER A 240 -8.17 5.78 40.22
N LEU A 241 -8.98 5.02 39.48
CA LEU A 241 -9.02 5.14 38.02
C LEU A 241 -9.86 6.35 37.59
N SER A 242 -9.29 7.20 36.74
CA SER A 242 -10.04 8.28 36.10
C SER A 242 -11.17 7.73 35.22
N SER A 243 -12.23 8.51 34.98
CA SER A 243 -13.38 8.09 34.15
C SER A 243 -12.99 7.58 32.75
N ASN A 244 -11.87 8.09 32.20
CA ASN A 244 -11.33 7.67 30.91
C ASN A 244 -10.61 6.31 30.98
N GLN A 245 -9.94 6.00 32.09
CA GLN A 245 -9.32 4.69 32.31
C GLN A 245 -10.37 3.58 32.50
N ASN A 246 -11.50 3.89 33.13
CA ASN A 246 -12.61 2.91 33.28
C ASN A 246 -13.20 2.48 31.93
N ARG A 247 -13.26 3.38 30.95
CA ARG A 247 -13.74 3.07 29.59
C ARG A 247 -12.72 2.30 28.75
N LEU A 248 -11.44 2.63 28.89
CA LEU A 248 -10.36 1.83 28.31
C LEU A 248 -10.40 0.41 28.88
N PHE A 249 -10.49 0.28 30.20
CA PHE A 249 -10.51 -1.00 30.89
C PHE A 249 -11.68 -1.88 30.44
N SER A 250 -12.90 -1.35 30.43
CA SER A 250 -14.07 -2.10 30.00
C SER A 250 -13.97 -2.53 28.53
N PHE A 251 -13.40 -1.69 27.67
CA PHE A 251 -13.14 -2.07 26.29
C PHE A 251 -12.13 -3.23 26.19
N LEU A 252 -10.99 -3.13 26.87
CA LEU A 252 -9.94 -4.16 26.84
C LEU A 252 -10.44 -5.49 27.40
N GLN A 253 -11.24 -5.46 28.46
CA GLN A 253 -11.80 -6.66 29.08
C GLN A 253 -12.81 -7.35 28.14
N ASN A 254 -13.75 -6.58 27.59
CA ASN A 254 -14.82 -7.11 26.73
C ASN A 254 -14.34 -7.54 25.34
N ASN A 255 -13.16 -7.11 24.91
CA ASN A 255 -12.60 -7.41 23.58
C ASN A 255 -11.26 -8.16 23.67
N SER A 256 -10.93 -8.74 24.83
CA SER A 256 -9.62 -9.31 25.09
C SER A 256 -9.22 -10.37 24.06
N ASP A 257 -10.09 -11.32 23.72
CA ASP A 257 -9.75 -12.40 22.77
C ASP A 257 -9.38 -11.88 21.37
N GLY A 258 -10.13 -10.91 20.85
CA GLY A 258 -9.84 -10.29 19.56
C GLY A 258 -8.56 -9.46 19.57
N ILE A 259 -8.29 -8.77 20.68
CA ILE A 259 -7.03 -8.04 20.89
C ILE A 259 -5.85 -9.01 20.92
N ILE A 260 -5.98 -10.13 21.63
CA ILE A 260 -4.92 -11.14 21.77
C ILE A 260 -4.63 -11.81 20.42
N ALA A 261 -5.65 -12.13 19.64
CA ALA A 261 -5.47 -12.65 18.28
C ALA A 261 -4.66 -11.69 17.41
N LYS A 262 -5.04 -10.40 17.41
CA LYS A 262 -4.31 -9.36 16.65
C LYS A 262 -2.89 -9.11 17.15
N LEU A 263 -2.65 -9.25 18.46
CA LEU A 263 -1.30 -9.20 19.01
C LEU A 263 -0.47 -10.39 18.51
N LYS A 264 -1.01 -11.61 18.51
CA LYS A 264 -0.31 -12.79 17.99
C LYS A 264 0.02 -12.66 16.50
N ASP A 265 -0.88 -12.06 15.71
CA ASP A 265 -0.68 -11.79 14.29
C ASP A 265 0.32 -10.65 14.01
N SER A 266 0.59 -9.78 15.00
CA SER A 266 1.45 -8.60 14.82
C SER A 266 2.95 -8.91 14.78
N GLY A 267 3.35 -10.17 14.94
CA GLY A 267 4.76 -10.59 14.96
C GLY A 267 5.55 -10.11 16.19
N LEU A 268 4.88 -9.55 17.20
CA LEU A 268 5.50 -9.10 18.44
C LEU A 268 5.95 -10.28 19.31
N ALA A 269 7.03 -10.07 20.06
CA ALA A 269 7.46 -11.01 21.10
C ALA A 269 6.52 -10.89 22.32
N LEU A 270 5.57 -11.80 22.45
CA LEU A 270 4.53 -11.81 23.50
C LEU A 270 4.83 -12.77 24.65
N THR A 271 6.07 -13.26 24.78
CA THR A 271 6.45 -14.16 25.89
C THR A 271 6.41 -13.40 27.21
N ALA A 272 6.13 -14.10 28.32
CA ALA A 272 6.11 -13.48 29.65
C ALA A 272 7.40 -12.72 29.98
N SER A 273 8.55 -13.24 29.54
CA SER A 273 9.87 -12.59 29.64
C SER A 273 10.01 -11.35 28.74
N ALA A 274 9.43 -11.35 27.53
CA ALA A 274 9.46 -10.19 26.65
C ALA A 274 8.59 -9.03 27.18
N LEU A 275 7.46 -9.34 27.81
CA LEU A 275 6.52 -8.36 28.36
C LEU A 275 6.98 -7.74 29.69
N GLN A 276 8.06 -8.23 30.29
CA GLN A 276 8.72 -7.53 31.39
C GLN A 276 9.45 -6.27 30.93
N ASN A 277 9.80 -6.16 29.65
CA ASN A 277 10.47 -4.98 29.09
C ASN A 277 9.46 -3.88 28.71
N ASP A 278 9.64 -2.68 29.27
CA ASP A 278 8.83 -1.47 29.02
C ASP A 278 8.74 -1.10 27.54
N GLU A 279 9.82 -1.28 26.78
CA GLU A 279 9.85 -0.99 25.34
C GLU A 279 8.93 -1.95 24.56
N ASN A 280 8.85 -3.21 24.97
CA ASN A 280 7.92 -4.17 24.37
C ASN A 280 6.47 -3.86 24.77
N ILE A 281 6.24 -3.41 26.00
CA ILE A 281 4.91 -2.94 26.43
C ILE A 281 4.46 -1.72 25.62
N SER A 282 5.37 -0.78 25.32
CA SER A 282 5.09 0.37 24.46
C SER A 282 4.66 -0.05 23.05
N ARG A 283 5.34 -1.04 22.46
CA ARG A 283 4.98 -1.60 21.14
C ARG A 283 3.62 -2.29 21.17
N VAL A 284 3.33 -3.05 22.22
CA VAL A 284 2.00 -3.67 22.44
C VAL A 284 0.93 -2.60 22.61
N ALA A 285 1.20 -1.51 23.34
CA ALA A 285 0.30 -0.38 23.48
C ALA A 285 -0.05 0.24 22.13
N GLY A 286 0.90 0.29 21.19
CA GLY A 286 0.68 0.78 19.84
C GLY A 286 -0.33 -0.06 19.07
N VAL A 287 -0.20 -1.39 19.13
CA VAL A 287 -1.15 -2.32 18.51
C VAL A 287 -2.53 -2.17 19.16
N ILE A 288 -2.60 -2.17 20.48
CA ILE A 288 -3.87 -2.04 21.22
C ILE A 288 -4.55 -0.70 20.93
N TYR A 289 -3.80 0.41 20.93
CA TYR A 289 -4.31 1.72 20.59
C TYR A 289 -4.90 1.75 19.17
N ASN A 290 -4.24 1.09 18.22
CA ASN A 290 -4.70 0.95 16.84
C ASN A 290 -5.89 -0.01 16.65
N LEU A 291 -6.29 -0.75 17.70
CA LEU A 291 -7.51 -1.55 17.73
C LEU A 291 -8.66 -0.82 18.43
N LEU A 292 -8.40 0.27 19.16
CA LEU A 292 -9.45 1.00 19.86
C LEU A 292 -10.46 1.60 18.85
N PRO A 293 -11.76 1.48 19.08
CA PRO A 293 -12.78 2.17 18.30
C PRO A 293 -12.63 3.68 18.41
N THR A 294 -13.04 4.41 17.37
CA THR A 294 -12.98 5.89 17.32
C THR A 294 -13.61 6.58 18.54
N PRO A 295 -14.78 6.13 19.08
CA PRO A 295 -15.34 6.73 20.29
C PRO A 295 -14.45 6.57 21.52
N VAL A 296 -13.62 5.51 21.60
CA VAL A 296 -12.70 5.28 22.71
C VAL A 296 -11.42 6.12 22.54
N ARG A 297 -10.88 6.20 21.31
CA ARG A 297 -9.70 7.04 21.00
C ARG A 297 -9.93 8.53 21.22
N PHE A 298 -11.18 8.99 21.17
CA PHE A 298 -11.51 10.39 21.46
C PHE A 298 -11.20 10.79 22.92
N PHE A 299 -11.25 9.83 23.86
CA PHE A 299 -11.03 10.09 25.29
C PHE A 299 -9.75 9.43 25.84
N VAL A 300 -9.11 8.58 25.04
CA VAL A 300 -7.93 7.80 25.41
C VAL A 300 -6.87 8.03 24.35
N ASN A 301 -5.73 8.63 24.73
CA ASN A 301 -4.56 8.77 23.86
C ASN A 301 -3.58 7.60 24.05
N PHE A 302 -2.58 7.49 23.18
CA PHE A 302 -1.56 6.44 23.23
C PHE A 302 -0.89 6.35 24.61
N ASN A 303 -0.46 7.48 25.18
CA ASN A 303 0.20 7.53 26.49
C ASN A 303 -0.68 6.95 27.61
N THR A 304 -2.01 7.13 27.53
CA THR A 304 -2.96 6.55 28.47
C THR A 304 -3.01 5.03 28.35
N VAL A 305 -2.98 4.48 27.13
CA VAL A 305 -2.94 3.03 26.89
C VAL A 305 -1.63 2.43 27.36
N GLU A 306 -0.51 3.06 27.00
CA GLU A 306 0.83 2.64 27.40
C GLU A 306 0.96 2.62 28.93
N LYS A 307 0.63 3.74 29.59
CA LYS A 307 0.66 3.83 31.05
C LYS A 307 -0.24 2.79 31.71
N PHE A 308 -1.44 2.58 31.18
CA PHE A 308 -2.35 1.55 31.68
C PHE A 308 -1.72 0.15 31.60
N LEU A 309 -1.09 -0.20 30.49
CA LEU A 309 -0.45 -1.52 30.33
C LEU A 309 0.80 -1.66 31.21
N LEU A 310 1.59 -0.60 31.37
CA LEU A 310 2.77 -0.59 32.26
C LEU A 310 2.37 -0.81 33.73
N GLU A 311 1.24 -0.23 34.17
CA GLU A 311 0.69 -0.38 35.52
C GLU A 311 -0.02 -1.73 35.72
N ASN A 312 -0.47 -2.39 34.64
CA ASN A 312 -1.28 -3.61 34.68
C ASN A 312 -0.65 -4.77 33.87
N ARG A 313 0.68 -4.87 33.82
CA ARG A 313 1.39 -5.88 32.98
C ARG A 313 0.98 -7.32 33.27
N VAL A 314 0.72 -7.62 34.54
CA VAL A 314 0.31 -8.96 34.97
C VAL A 314 -1.01 -9.38 34.31
N TRP A 315 -1.94 -8.44 34.13
CA TRP A 315 -3.19 -8.69 33.41
C TRP A 315 -2.93 -9.12 31.96
N LEU A 316 -2.04 -8.41 31.26
CA LEU A 316 -1.68 -8.72 29.88
C LEU A 316 -0.98 -10.08 29.76
N ILE A 317 -0.04 -10.37 30.67
CA ILE A 317 0.67 -11.66 30.70
C ILE A 317 -0.31 -12.81 30.92
N ASN A 318 -1.27 -12.68 31.84
CA ASN A 318 -2.24 -13.73 32.11
C ASN A 318 -3.23 -13.94 30.96
N LYS A 319 -3.57 -12.89 30.21
CA LYS A 319 -4.43 -13.00 29.02
C LYS A 319 -3.72 -13.58 27.79
N LEU A 320 -2.39 -13.66 27.80
CA LEU A 320 -1.58 -14.18 26.69
C LEU A 320 -1.15 -15.65 26.88
N LYS A 321 -1.31 -16.20 28.09
CA LYS A 321 -1.13 -17.63 28.37
C LYS A 321 -2.25 -18.45 27.72
#